data_AF-A0A8T1WC25-F1
#
_entry.id   AF-A0A8T1WC25-F1
#
_cell.length_a   1.000
_cell.length_b   1.000
_cell.length_c   1.000
_cell.angle_alpha   90.00
_cell.angle_beta   90.00
_cell.angle_gamma   90.00
#
_symmetry.space_group_name_H-M   'P 1'
#
loop_
_entity.id
_entity.type
_entity.pdbx_description
1 polymer ?
#
loop_
_entity_poly.entity_id
_entity_poly.type
_entity_poly.pdbx_seq_one_letter_code
_entity_poly.pdbx_strand_id
1 'polypeptide(L)'
;MTRSTPTTSLPAADAATDSDDGFGDFLSEEEEEETLLAQETVALERRMKTAGIRDGLEIGKEDTLQEGFDQGFALGAKRSFQFGLLRGALATAVACGLFQTQEDTLSQVQNCMKQLRTFEMDTHVSEDGQVDTSSQEMDNTVQQAQELLESIGMPRPAK
;
A
#
# COMPACT_ATOMS: atom_id res chain seq x y z
N MET A 1 -24.17 -46.62 -61.16
CA MET A 1 -25.46 -47.31 -61.10
C MET A 1 -26.36 -46.54 -60.16
N THR A 2 -27.52 -46.17 -60.68
CA THR A 2 -28.54 -45.24 -60.18
C THR A 2 -29.45 -45.85 -59.10
N ARG A 3 -29.95 -45.01 -58.17
CA ARG A 3 -31.32 -45.08 -57.65
C ARG A 3 -31.59 -43.78 -56.88
N SER A 4 -32.30 -42.80 -57.44
CA SER A 4 -33.77 -42.71 -57.62
C SER A 4 -34.52 -42.70 -56.28
N THR A 5 -35.06 -41.52 -55.95
CA THR A 5 -36.10 -41.29 -54.95
C THR A 5 -37.41 -41.98 -55.35
N PRO A 6 -38.36 -42.12 -54.40
CA PRO A 6 -39.60 -41.37 -54.61
C PRO A 6 -40.23 -40.81 -53.32
N THR A 7 -40.75 -39.59 -53.47
CA THR A 7 -41.81 -38.96 -52.66
C THR A 7 -43.16 -39.63 -52.96
N THR A 8 -44.00 -39.92 -51.95
CA THR A 8 -45.50 -40.06 -52.03
C THR A 8 -46.02 -40.28 -50.58
N SER A 9 -46.46 -39.22 -49.91
CA SER A 9 -47.86 -38.80 -49.65
C SER A 9 -48.46 -39.33 -48.34
N LEU A 10 -48.68 -38.41 -47.38
CA LEU A 10 -49.67 -38.55 -46.30
C LEU A 10 -51.09 -38.67 -46.90
N PRO A 11 -52.06 -39.28 -46.19
CA PRO A 11 -52.91 -38.44 -45.33
C PRO A 11 -53.45 -39.09 -44.03
N ALA A 12 -53.85 -38.19 -43.14
CA ALA A 12 -54.86 -38.31 -42.06
C ALA A 12 -54.50 -39.22 -40.88
N ALA A 13 -54.03 -38.64 -39.77
CA ALA A 13 -54.86 -38.05 -38.71
C ALA A 13 -55.64 -39.11 -37.95
N ASP A 14 -55.10 -39.52 -36.81
CA ASP A 14 -55.95 -39.78 -35.66
C ASP A 14 -55.21 -39.52 -34.33
N ALA A 15 -55.90 -38.74 -33.51
CA ALA A 15 -55.85 -38.69 -32.06
C ALA A 15 -54.50 -38.50 -31.35
N ALA A 16 -54.18 -37.22 -31.14
CA ALA A 16 -53.98 -36.66 -29.80
C ALA A 16 -53.28 -37.54 -28.76
N THR A 17 -52.00 -37.28 -28.53
CA THR A 17 -51.51 -37.04 -27.17
C THR A 17 -50.35 -36.05 -27.25
N ASP A 18 -50.72 -34.82 -27.55
CA ASP A 18 -49.97 -33.62 -27.22
C ASP A 18 -50.00 -33.47 -25.70
N SER A 19 -49.06 -34.15 -25.02
CA SER A 19 -48.68 -33.82 -23.65
C SER A 19 -47.27 -33.23 -23.72
N ASP A 20 -47.19 -32.09 -24.41
CA ASP A 20 -46.23 -31.03 -24.09
C ASP A 20 -46.58 -30.51 -22.69
N ASP A 21 -46.30 -31.32 -21.68
CA ASP A 21 -46.31 -30.89 -20.30
C ASP A 21 -45.00 -30.11 -20.09
N GLY A 22 -44.92 -28.93 -20.70
CA GLY A 22 -43.93 -27.88 -20.47
C GLY A 22 -44.02 -27.31 -19.04
N PHE A 23 -44.29 -28.18 -18.08
CA PHE A 23 -44.48 -27.97 -16.65
C PHE A 23 -43.74 -29.05 -15.82
N GLY A 24 -42.81 -29.79 -16.45
CA GLY A 24 -41.99 -30.80 -15.78
C GLY A 24 -40.67 -30.29 -15.19
N ASP A 25 -40.39 -28.98 -15.28
CA ASP A 25 -39.15 -28.35 -14.79
C ASP A 25 -39.42 -27.27 -13.73
N PHE A 26 -40.62 -27.25 -13.15
CA PHE A 26 -40.87 -26.49 -11.92
C PHE A 26 -40.68 -27.46 -10.76
N LEU A 27 -39.53 -27.36 -10.09
CA LEU A 27 -39.34 -28.03 -8.81
C LEU A 27 -40.52 -27.68 -7.91
N SER A 28 -41.02 -28.66 -7.15
CA SER A 28 -41.96 -28.31 -6.09
C SER A 28 -41.28 -27.35 -5.12
N GLU A 29 -42.04 -26.46 -4.46
CA GLU A 29 -41.47 -25.50 -3.51
C GLU A 29 -40.60 -26.20 -2.44
N GLU A 30 -40.97 -27.42 -2.05
CA GLU A 30 -40.22 -28.28 -1.11
C GLU A 30 -38.89 -28.77 -1.69
N GLU A 31 -38.85 -29.13 -2.98
CA GLU A 31 -37.64 -29.58 -3.68
C GLU A 31 -36.71 -28.41 -4.01
N GLU A 32 -37.26 -27.23 -4.32
CA GLU A 32 -36.49 -25.98 -4.42
C GLU A 32 -35.84 -25.63 -3.06
N GLU A 33 -36.58 -25.73 -1.97
CA GLU A 33 -36.06 -25.49 -0.63
C GLU A 33 -34.96 -26.50 -0.24
N GLU A 34 -35.14 -27.78 -0.54
CA GLU A 34 -34.14 -28.81 -0.26
C GLU A 34 -32.85 -28.61 -1.05
N THR A 35 -32.94 -28.24 -2.33
CA THR A 35 -31.76 -27.94 -3.16
C THR A 35 -31.03 -26.69 -2.71
N LEU A 36 -31.75 -25.64 -2.29
CA LEU A 36 -31.17 -24.43 -1.70
C LEU A 36 -30.43 -24.73 -0.39
N LEU A 37 -31.02 -25.53 0.50
CA LEU A 37 -30.38 -25.96 1.75
C LEU A 37 -29.14 -26.81 1.48
N ALA A 38 -29.18 -27.72 0.50
CA ALA A 38 -28.02 -28.51 0.09
C ALA A 38 -26.90 -27.61 -0.48
N GLN A 39 -27.24 -26.58 -1.26
CA GLN A 39 -26.27 -25.63 -1.77
C GLN A 39 -25.66 -24.77 -0.64
N GLU A 40 -26.48 -24.32 0.32
CA GLU A 40 -26.04 -23.53 1.46
C GLU A 40 -25.09 -24.33 2.37
N THR A 41 -25.44 -25.58 2.68
CA THR A 41 -24.60 -26.45 3.52
C THR A 41 -23.23 -26.71 2.88
N VAL A 42 -23.18 -27.00 1.58
CA VAL A 42 -21.93 -27.15 0.83
C VAL A 42 -21.12 -25.84 0.81
N ALA A 43 -21.78 -24.69 0.62
CA ALA A 43 -21.13 -23.40 0.66
C ALA A 43 -20.54 -23.08 2.04
N LEU A 44 -21.27 -23.39 3.11
CA LEU A 44 -20.86 -23.19 4.49
C LEU A 44 -19.68 -24.10 4.85
N GLU A 45 -19.71 -25.38 4.46
CA GLU A 45 -18.61 -26.32 4.67
C GLU A 45 -17.32 -25.85 3.97
N ARG A 46 -17.43 -25.35 2.73
CA ARG A 46 -16.28 -24.79 1.99
C ARG A 46 -15.70 -23.56 2.68
N ARG A 47 -16.54 -22.68 3.22
CA ARG A 47 -16.10 -21.50 3.98
C ARG A 47 -15.41 -21.93 5.27
N MET A 48 -16.01 -22.83 6.04
CA MET A 48 -15.44 -23.31 7.31
C MET A 48 -14.09 -24.01 7.13
N LYS A 49 -13.93 -24.83 6.08
CA LYS A 49 -12.66 -25.50 5.77
C LYS A 49 -11.51 -24.55 5.47
N THR A 50 -11.80 -23.34 4.97
CA THR A 50 -10.78 -22.38 4.54
C THR A 50 -10.65 -21.15 5.43
N ALA A 51 -11.56 -20.98 6.40
CA ALA A 51 -11.59 -19.82 7.29
C ALA A 51 -10.24 -19.60 7.99
N GLY A 52 -9.71 -20.61 8.70
CA GLY A 52 -8.44 -20.46 9.41
C GLY A 52 -7.22 -20.20 8.51
N ILE A 53 -7.24 -20.68 7.25
CA ILE A 53 -6.17 -20.41 6.28
C ILE A 53 -6.24 -18.95 5.80
N ARG A 54 -7.45 -18.42 5.59
CA ARG A 54 -7.64 -17.02 5.20
C ARG A 54 -7.25 -16.09 6.33
N ASP A 55 -7.70 -16.39 7.56
CA ASP A 55 -7.36 -15.61 8.75
C ASP A 55 -5.84 -15.61 8.98
N GLY A 56 -5.19 -16.78 8.89
CA GLY A 56 -3.73 -16.87 9.00
C GLY A 56 -2.98 -16.13 7.90
N LEU A 57 -3.50 -16.11 6.67
CA LEU A 57 -2.94 -15.35 5.56
C LEU A 57 -3.08 -13.84 5.77
N GLU A 58 -4.21 -13.39 6.31
CA GLU A 58 -4.46 -11.98 6.60
C GLU A 58 -3.57 -11.49 7.75
N ILE A 59 -3.49 -12.25 8.85
CA ILE A 59 -2.60 -11.95 9.97
C ILE A 59 -1.15 -11.89 9.51
N GLY A 60 -0.67 -12.87 8.73
CA GLY A 60 0.71 -12.86 8.25
C GLY A 60 1.05 -11.68 7.34
N LYS A 61 0.09 -11.21 6.54
CA LYS A 61 0.25 -10.00 5.72
C LYS A 61 0.34 -8.76 6.60
N GLU A 62 -0.54 -8.65 7.58
CA GLU A 62 -0.55 -7.53 8.52
C GLU A 62 0.75 -7.50 9.34
N ASP A 63 1.20 -8.64 9.87
CA ASP A 63 2.45 -8.73 10.63
C ASP A 63 3.65 -8.26 9.80
N THR A 64 3.76 -8.72 8.56
CA THR A 64 4.85 -8.34 7.66
C THR A 64 4.78 -6.85 7.30
N LEU A 65 3.57 -6.33 7.07
CA LEU A 65 3.35 -4.92 6.77
C LEU A 65 3.71 -4.04 7.96
N GLN A 66 3.31 -4.44 9.16
CA GLN A 66 3.59 -3.71 10.40
C GLN A 66 5.09 -3.70 10.69
N GLU A 67 5.79 -4.81 10.49
CA GLU A 67 7.25 -4.85 10.62
C GLU A 67 7.94 -3.84 9.69
N GLY A 68 7.53 -3.77 8.42
CA GLY A 68 8.04 -2.80 7.47
C GLY A 68 7.72 -1.36 7.88
N PHE A 69 6.50 -1.10 8.36
CA PHE A 69 6.09 0.21 8.86
C PHE A 69 6.91 0.63 10.08
N ASP A 70 7.08 -0.24 11.08
CA ASP A 70 7.79 0.07 12.31
C ASP A 70 9.26 0.41 12.04
N GLN A 71 9.89 -0.34 11.14
CA GLN A 71 11.26 -0.06 10.71
C GLN A 71 11.36 1.30 9.98
N GLY A 72 10.47 1.55 9.01
CA GLY A 72 10.44 2.80 8.28
C GLY A 72 10.13 4.01 9.17
N PHE A 73 9.19 3.84 10.11
CA PHE A 73 8.79 4.86 11.07
C PHE A 73 9.94 5.20 12.02
N ALA A 74 10.62 4.21 12.59
CA ALA A 74 11.74 4.46 13.50
C ALA A 74 12.88 5.22 12.81
N LEU A 75 13.23 4.84 11.58
CA LEU A 75 14.26 5.52 10.77
C LEU A 75 13.83 6.96 10.40
N GLY A 76 12.59 7.13 9.92
CA GLY A 76 12.04 8.43 9.54
C GLY A 76 11.90 9.39 10.72
N ALA A 77 11.42 8.89 11.87
CA ALA A 77 11.28 9.67 13.11
C ALA A 77 12.64 10.15 13.61
N LYS A 78 13.65 9.28 13.63
CA LYS A 78 15.01 9.64 14.02
C LYS A 78 15.59 10.74 13.11
N ARG A 79 15.45 10.57 11.79
CA ARG A 79 15.95 11.52 10.79
C ARG A 79 15.26 12.88 10.90
N SER A 80 13.93 12.91 10.89
CA SER A 80 13.14 14.14 10.99
C SER A 80 13.40 14.89 12.30
N PHE A 81 13.55 14.18 13.41
CA PHE A 81 13.91 14.79 14.70
C PHE A 81 15.27 15.50 14.63
N GLN A 82 16.30 14.86 14.06
CA GLN A 82 17.63 15.46 13.93
C GLN A 82 17.60 16.74 13.07
N PHE A 83 16.89 16.72 11.95
CA PHE A 83 16.77 17.89 11.07
C PHE A 83 15.98 19.02 11.72
N GLY A 84 14.87 18.68 12.38
CA GLY A 84 14.07 19.65 13.13
C GLY A 84 14.88 20.32 14.25
N LEU A 85 15.70 19.55 14.97
CA LEU A 85 16.56 20.06 16.04
C LEU A 85 17.63 21.03 15.51
N LEU A 86 18.37 20.64 14.46
CA LEU A 86 19.39 21.50 13.84
C LEU A 86 18.78 22.78 13.27
N ARG A 87 17.65 22.66 12.55
CA ARG A 87 16.93 23.80 11.99
C ARG A 87 16.43 24.74 13.07
N GLY A 88 15.91 24.21 14.18
CA GLY A 88 15.48 24.99 15.34
C GLY A 88 16.63 25.72 16.04
N ALA A 89 17.77 25.06 16.22
CA ALA A 89 18.97 25.65 16.79
C ALA A 89 19.52 26.79 15.92
N LEU A 90 19.63 26.58 14.60
CA LEU A 90 20.06 27.61 13.65
C LEU A 90 19.09 28.80 13.62
N ALA A 91 17.78 28.55 13.58
CA ALA A 91 16.77 29.61 13.60
C ALA A 91 16.86 30.46 14.88
N THR A 92 17.08 29.81 16.03
CA THR A 92 17.26 30.49 17.31
C THR A 92 18.52 31.34 17.32
N ALA A 93 19.65 30.79 16.84
CA ALA A 93 20.91 31.52 16.74
C ALA A 93 20.82 32.76 15.83
N VAL A 94 20.10 32.65 14.69
CA VAL A 94 19.79 33.80 13.82
C VAL A 94 18.94 34.83 14.56
N ALA A 95 17.86 34.40 15.24
CA ALA A 95 16.97 35.29 15.99
C ALA A 95 17.69 36.02 17.14
N CYS A 96 18.65 35.37 17.79
CA CYS A 96 19.51 35.96 18.81
C CYS A 96 20.63 36.84 18.24
N GLY A 97 20.77 36.92 16.92
CA GLY A 97 21.77 37.77 16.26
C GLY A 97 23.20 37.24 16.26
N LEU A 98 23.40 35.96 16.53
CA LEU A 98 24.73 35.35 16.62
C LEU A 98 25.48 35.30 15.27
N PHE A 99 24.77 35.46 14.16
CA PHE A 99 25.33 35.47 12.80
C PHE A 99 25.36 36.87 12.15
N GLN A 100 25.08 37.95 12.89
CA GLN A 100 24.96 39.30 12.33
C GLN A 100 26.28 39.94 11.88
N THR A 101 27.42 39.32 12.18
CA THR A 101 28.75 39.88 11.91
C THR A 101 29.20 39.71 10.45
N GLN A 102 28.63 38.76 9.70
CA GLN A 102 29.04 38.46 8.32
C GLN A 102 27.82 38.06 7.45
N GLU A 103 27.52 38.86 6.44
CA GLU A 103 26.37 38.67 5.53
C GLU A 103 26.44 37.32 4.79
N ASP A 104 27.65 36.91 4.39
CA ASP A 104 27.89 35.61 3.75
C ASP A 104 27.46 34.44 4.66
N THR A 105 27.76 34.52 5.96
CA THR A 105 27.43 33.46 6.92
C THR A 105 25.93 33.36 7.15
N LEU A 106 25.22 34.49 7.19
CA LEU A 106 23.77 34.52 7.32
C LEU A 106 23.10 33.85 6.10
N SER A 107 23.58 34.14 4.90
CA SER A 107 23.06 33.52 3.67
C SER A 107 23.28 32.00 3.64
N GLN A 108 24.44 31.52 4.12
CA GLN A 108 24.75 30.10 4.25
C GLN A 108 23.84 29.40 5.26
N VAL A 109 23.61 30.00 6.43
CA VAL A 109 22.70 29.48 7.46
C VAL A 109 21.28 29.37 6.91
N GLN A 110 20.80 30.38 6.17
CA GLN A 110 19.48 30.33 5.55
C GLN A 110 19.37 29.25 4.47
N ASN A 111 20.41 29.05 3.66
CA ASN A 111 20.42 27.98 2.67
C ASN A 111 20.41 26.60 3.34
N CYS A 112 21.27 26.40 4.33
CA CYS A 112 21.34 25.17 5.12
C CYS A 112 19.98 24.83 5.77
N MET A 113 19.30 25.81 6.38
CA MET A 113 17.96 25.61 6.93
C MET A 113 16.91 25.23 5.87
N LYS A 114 17.00 25.76 4.65
CA LYS A 114 16.11 25.39 3.53
C LYS A 114 16.38 23.95 3.08
N GLN A 115 17.65 23.57 2.94
CA GLN A 115 18.04 22.20 2.58
C GLN A 115 17.56 21.18 3.63
N LEU A 116 17.76 21.46 4.93
CA LEU A 116 17.25 20.62 6.02
C LEU A 116 15.72 20.43 5.95
N ARG A 117 14.97 21.49 5.61
CA ARG A 117 13.52 21.38 5.41
C ARG A 117 13.16 20.51 4.21
N THR A 118 13.88 20.65 3.09
CA THR A 118 13.64 19.81 1.91
C THR A 118 13.88 18.34 2.23
N PHE A 119 14.97 18.03 2.95
CA PHE A 119 15.27 16.66 3.35
C PHE A 119 14.35 16.08 4.43
N GLU A 120 13.68 16.94 5.21
CA GLU A 120 12.64 16.55 6.17
C GLU A 120 11.36 16.09 5.44
N MET A 121 11.04 16.73 4.31
CA MET A 121 9.84 16.41 3.49
C MET A 121 10.09 15.32 2.45
N ASP A 122 11.36 15.00 2.19
CA ASP A 122 11.74 13.91 1.31
C ASP A 122 11.44 12.56 1.97
N THR A 123 10.60 11.77 1.31
CA THR A 123 10.13 10.46 1.77
C THR A 123 10.82 9.31 1.03
N HIS A 124 11.80 9.60 0.17
CA HIS A 124 12.50 8.57 -0.58
C HIS A 124 13.28 7.63 0.37
N VAL A 125 12.84 6.38 0.41
CA VAL A 125 13.59 5.27 1.01
C VAL A 125 14.29 4.57 -0.15
N SER A 126 15.62 4.65 -0.18
CA SER A 126 16.39 3.97 -1.22
C SER A 126 16.29 2.46 -1.03
N GLU A 127 15.70 1.78 -2.02
CA GLU A 127 15.82 0.33 -2.16
C GLU A 127 17.21 0.01 -2.72
N ASP A 128 17.93 -0.87 -2.03
CA ASP A 128 19.16 -1.55 -2.41
C ASP A 128 20.45 -0.74 -2.66
N GLY A 129 21.42 -0.91 -1.75
CA GLY A 129 22.81 -1.30 -2.06
C GLY A 129 23.74 -0.30 -2.77
N GLN A 130 23.26 0.83 -3.27
CA GLN A 130 24.09 1.86 -3.89
C GLN A 130 24.23 3.02 -2.91
N VAL A 131 25.48 3.42 -2.62
CA VAL A 131 25.75 4.62 -1.80
C VAL A 131 25.28 5.82 -2.61
N ASP A 132 24.03 6.21 -2.35
CA ASP A 132 23.36 7.27 -3.08
C ASP A 132 23.97 8.61 -2.72
N THR A 133 24.27 9.39 -3.75
CA THR A 133 24.67 10.80 -3.66
C THR A 133 23.74 11.60 -2.75
N SER A 134 22.45 11.26 -2.72
CA SER A 134 21.44 11.89 -1.83
C SER A 134 21.75 11.70 -0.34
N SER A 135 22.14 10.50 0.08
CA SER A 135 22.50 10.24 1.49
C SER A 135 23.75 11.02 1.89
N GLN A 136 24.72 11.13 0.98
CA GLN A 136 25.95 11.88 1.22
C GLN A 136 25.71 13.40 1.24
N GLU A 137 24.81 13.92 0.40
CA GLU A 137 24.38 15.32 0.41
C GLU A 137 23.68 15.70 1.72
N MET A 138 22.84 14.81 2.26
CA MET A 138 22.21 15.01 3.55
C MET A 138 23.23 15.05 4.69
N ASP A 139 24.16 14.09 4.73
CA ASP A 139 25.22 14.03 5.74
C ASP A 139 26.11 15.27 5.70
N ASN A 140 26.47 15.73 4.49
CA ASN A 140 27.22 16.98 4.30
C ASN A 140 26.45 18.19 4.84
N THR A 141 25.14 18.25 4.61
CA THR A 141 24.29 19.36 5.08
C THR A 141 24.15 19.35 6.61
N VAL A 142 24.02 18.17 7.22
CA VAL A 142 24.01 17.99 8.67
C VAL A 142 25.34 18.42 9.27
N GLN A 143 26.45 18.02 8.66
CA GLN A 143 27.78 18.40 9.11
C GLN A 143 28.00 19.91 9.00
N GLN A 144 27.59 20.52 7.88
CA GLN A 144 27.62 21.97 7.71
C GLN A 144 26.80 22.69 8.79
N ALA A 145 25.59 22.20 9.10
CA ALA A 145 24.75 22.78 10.15
C ALA A 145 25.45 22.71 11.53
N GLN A 146 26.12 21.60 11.82
CA GLN A 146 26.88 21.44 13.06
C GLN A 146 28.08 22.37 13.14
N GLU A 147 28.85 22.49 12.06
CA GLU A 147 30.00 23.40 11.98
C GLU A 147 29.58 24.87 12.16
N LEU A 148 28.44 25.26 11.58
CA LEU A 148 27.86 26.59 11.78
C LEU A 148 27.47 26.84 13.26
N LEU A 149 26.90 25.84 13.94
CA LEU A 149 26.59 25.92 15.37
C LEU A 149 27.86 25.93 16.25
N GLU A 150 28.90 25.19 15.87
CA GLU A 150 30.17 25.21 16.59
C GLU A 150 30.87 26.57 16.47
N SER A 151 30.77 27.23 15.32
CA SER A 151 31.37 28.55 15.11
C SER A 151 30.83 29.63 16.07
N ILE A 152 29.61 29.46 16.58
CA ILE A 152 28.97 30.35 17.56
C ILE A 152 29.05 29.82 19.00
N GLY A 153 29.83 28.76 19.25
CA GLY A 153 30.03 28.18 20.57
C GLY A 153 28.87 27.32 21.09
N MET A 154 27.95 26.88 20.22
CA MET A 154 26.84 26.00 20.61
C MET A 154 27.29 24.53 20.56
N PRO A 155 27.00 23.73 21.61
CA PRO A 155 27.40 22.33 21.64
C PRO A 155 26.63 21.50 20.61
N ARG A 156 27.28 20.47 20.05
CA ARG A 156 26.61 19.53 19.13
C ARG A 156 25.44 18.84 19.84
N PRO A 157 24.26 18.78 19.23
CA PRO A 157 23.19 17.94 19.74
C PRO A 157 23.66 16.48 19.78
N ALA A 158 23.46 15.81 20.93
CA ALA A 158 23.88 14.42 21.13
C ALA A 158 23.20 13.47 20.13
N LYS A 159 23.94 12.46 19.66
CA LYS A 159 23.49 11.42 18.71
C LYS A 159 22.50 10.44 19.32
#